data_AF-A0A524ABH8-F1
#
_entry.id   AF-A0A524ABH8-F1
#
_cell.length_a   1.000
_cell.length_b   1.000
_cell.length_c   1.000
_cell.angle_alpha   90.00
_cell.angle_beta   90.00
_cell.angle_gamma   90.00
#
_symmetry.space_group_name_H-M   'P 1'
#
loop_
_entity.id
_entity.type
_entity.pdbx_description
1 polymer ?
#
loop_
_entity_poly.entity_id
_entity_poly.type
_entity_poly.pdbx_seq_one_letter_code
_entity_poly.pdbx_strand_id
1 'polypeptide(L)' 'MAPLLIDEEACTGCGICVEVCPLGALHLVEGVAVVDE' A
#
# COMPACT_ATOMS: atom_id res chain seq x y z
N MET A 1 2.28 -9.60 -15.36
CA MET A 1 2.07 -9.11 -13.98
C MET A 1 2.40 -7.63 -14.01
N ALA A 2 1.42 -6.76 -13.72
CA ALA A 2 1.67 -5.34 -13.62
C ALA A 2 2.27 -5.04 -12.23
N PRO A 3 3.29 -4.18 -12.11
CA PRO A 3 3.78 -3.75 -10.82
C PRO A 3 2.69 -2.96 -10.09
N LEU A 4 2.55 -3.21 -8.78
CA LEU A 4 1.70 -2.39 -7.93
C LEU A 4 2.37 -1.00 -7.79
N LEU A 5 1.66 0.05 -8.17
CA LEU A 5 2.10 1.44 -8.04
C LEU A 5 1.13 2.15 -7.11
N ILE A 6 1.67 2.77 -6.07
CA ILE A 6 0.91 3.57 -5.12
C ILE A 6 1.15 5.03 -5.47
N ASP A 7 0.08 5.74 -5.78
CA ASP A 7 0.10 7.18 -5.96
C ASP A 7 -0.04 7.83 -4.58
N GLU A 8 1.04 8.45 -4.11
CA GLU A 8 1.12 9.06 -2.78
C GLU A 8 0.21 10.28 -2.65
N GLU A 9 -0.05 11.01 -3.75
CA GLU A 9 -0.93 12.18 -3.74
C GLU A 9 -2.41 11.77 -3.67
N ALA A 10 -2.75 10.63 -4.27
CA ALA A 10 -4.10 10.05 -4.21
C ALA A 10 -4.31 9.14 -3.00
N CYS A 11 -3.24 8.72 -2.31
CA CYS A 11 -3.31 7.85 -1.15
C CYS A 11 -4.03 8.57 -0.01
N THR A 12 -5.14 8.00 0.44
CA THR A 12 -5.90 8.56 1.58
C THR A 12 -5.44 8.04 2.94
N GLY A 13 -4.47 7.10 2.96
CA GLY A 13 -4.01 6.46 4.18
C GLY A 13 -5.02 5.52 4.84
N CYS A 14 -6.04 5.06 4.11
CA CYS A 14 -7.13 4.27 4.70
C CYS A 14 -6.73 2.86 5.16
N GLY A 15 -5.62 2.31 4.65
CA GLY A 15 -5.08 1.01 5.08
C GLY A 15 -5.80 -0.23 4.55
N ILE A 16 -6.89 -0.09 3.80
CA ILE A 16 -7.63 -1.24 3.25
C ILE A 16 -6.72 -2.12 2.38
N CYS A 17 -5.82 -1.51 1.60
CA CYS A 17 -4.88 -2.25 0.77
C CYS A 17 -3.91 -3.14 1.58
N VAL A 18 -3.52 -2.70 2.78
CA VAL A 18 -2.68 -3.47 3.71
C VAL A 18 -3.46 -4.66 4.25
N GLU A 19 -4.71 -4.45 4.68
CA GLU A 19 -5.56 -5.50 5.25
C GLU A 19 -5.92 -6.60 4.24
N VAL A 20 -6.20 -6.23 2.99
CA VAL A 20 -6.60 -7.20 1.96
C VAL A 20 -5.41 -7.90 1.30
N CYS A 21 -4.18 -7.46 1.56
CA CYS A 21 -2.99 -8.01 0.91
C CYS A 21 -2.78 -9.46 1.35
N PRO A 22 -2.95 -10.46 0.47
CA PRO A 22 -2.80 -11.87 0.85
C PRO A 22 -1.33 -12.25 1.10
N LEU A 23 -0.40 -11.44 0.58
CA LEU A 23 1.04 -11.65 0.73
C LEU A 23 1.60 -10.93 1.96
N GLY A 24 0.85 -10.00 2.57
CA GLY A 24 1.36 -9.14 3.63
C GLY A 24 2.53 -8.24 3.18
N ALA A 25 2.60 -7.90 1.89
CA ALA A 25 3.70 -7.14 1.30
C ALA A 25 3.52 -5.61 1.38
N LEU A 26 2.53 -5.13 2.14
CA LEU A 26 2.14 -3.72 2.21
C LEU A 26 2.12 -3.24 3.64
N HIS A 27 2.63 -2.02 3.86
CA HIS A 27 2.72 -1.37 5.17
C HIS A 27 2.25 0.07 5.09
N LEU A 28 1.74 0.61 6.19
CA LEU A 28 1.37 2.02 6.31
C LEU A 28 2.49 2.78 7.04
N VAL A 29 3.12 3.73 6.35
CA VAL A 29 4.19 4.58 6.89
C VAL A 29 3.74 6.03 6.77
N GLU A 30 3.65 6.74 7.90
CA GLU A 30 3.24 8.15 7.96
C GLU A 30 1.91 8.48 7.24
N GLY A 31 1.00 7.50 7.15
CA GLY A 31 -0.29 7.66 6.47
C GLY A 31 -0.27 7.35 4.97
N VAL A 32 0.85 6.86 4.44
CA VAL A 32 0.98 6.42 3.04
C VAL A 32 1.26 4.92 3.00
N ALA A 33 0.67 4.22 2.04
CA ALA A 33 0.93 2.80 1.83
C ALA A 33 2.26 2.61 1.08
N VAL A 34 3.09 1.67 1.55
CA VAL A 34 4.42 1.34 1.02
C VAL A 34 4.51 -0.16 0.78
N VAL A 35 5.20 -0.57 -0.28
CA VAL A 35 5.43 -1.98 -0.65
C VAL A 35 6.78 -2.43 -0.11
N ASP A 36 6.82 -3.61 0.51
CA ASP A 36 8.08 -4.26 0.86
C ASP A 36 8.71 -4.91 -0.38
N GLU A 37 10.01 -4.67 -0.58
CA GLU A 37 10.83 -5.25 -1.65
C GLU A 37 11.31 -6.67 -1.35
#